data_AF-A0AA35VHL1-F1
#
_entry.id   AF-A0AA35VHL1-F1
#
_cell.length_a   1.000
_cell.length_b   1.000
_cell.length_c   1.000
_cell.angle_alpha   90.00
_cell.angle_beta   90.00
_cell.angle_gamma   90.00
#
_symmetry.space_group_name_H-M   'P 1'
#
loop_
_entity.id
_entity.type
_entity.pdbx_description
1 polymer ?
#
loop_
_entity_poly.entity_id
_entity_poly.type
_entity_poly.pdbx_seq_one_letter_code
_entity_poly.pdbx_strand_id
1 'polypeptide(L)'
;MASAGKSFLQSIRRYIKKPWEITGPCADPEYKSALPLAADYRPFCPATEPAKAIVPTSDPETVFDIKYFSRDQRRNRPPIRRTVLKKDDILKKTTMRVVEVIASNQV
;
A
#
# COMPACT_ATOMS: atom_id res chain seq x y z
N MET A 1 -32.32 -8.57 -49.78
CA MET A 1 -33.28 -9.04 -48.75
C MET A 1 -32.67 -10.11 -47.84
N ALA A 2 -31.47 -9.90 -47.26
CA ALA A 2 -30.81 -10.88 -46.37
C ALA A 2 -30.50 -10.32 -44.96
N SER A 3 -30.81 -9.04 -44.72
CA SER A 3 -30.55 -8.35 -43.44
C SER A 3 -31.72 -8.47 -42.44
N ALA A 4 -32.97 -8.57 -42.92
CA ALA A 4 -34.16 -8.64 -42.06
C ALA A 4 -34.27 -9.96 -41.26
N GLY A 5 -33.80 -11.09 -41.80
CA GLY A 5 -33.81 -12.37 -41.09
C GLY A 5 -32.79 -12.46 -39.95
N LYS A 6 -31.69 -11.71 -40.02
CA LYS A 6 -30.66 -11.68 -38.97
C LYS A 6 -31.15 -10.98 -37.70
N SER A 7 -31.94 -9.91 -37.82
CA SER A 7 -32.48 -9.20 -36.64
C SER A 7 -33.52 -10.04 -35.90
N PHE A 8 -34.33 -10.82 -36.63
CA PHE A 8 -35.35 -11.69 -36.02
C PHE A 8 -34.74 -12.86 -35.23
N LEU A 9 -33.71 -13.52 -35.80
CA LEU A 9 -32.95 -14.55 -35.08
C LEU A 9 -32.19 -13.98 -33.87
N GLN A 10 -31.74 -12.74 -33.95
CA GLN A 10 -31.08 -12.05 -32.84
C GLN A 10 -32.04 -11.73 -31.69
N SER A 11 -33.31 -11.48 -31.97
CA SER A 11 -34.35 -11.32 -30.94
C SER A 11 -34.66 -12.63 -30.21
N ILE A 12 -34.75 -13.75 -30.93
CA ILE A 12 -35.02 -15.08 -30.32
C ILE A 12 -33.86 -15.51 -29.40
N ARG A 13 -32.61 -15.25 -29.81
CA ARG A 13 -31.41 -15.52 -28.98
C ARG A 13 -31.36 -14.75 -27.66
N ARG A 14 -32.13 -13.65 -27.50
CA ARG A 14 -32.21 -12.90 -26.23
C ARG A 14 -33.10 -13.59 -25.18
N TYR A 15 -34.01 -14.47 -25.61
CA TYR A 15 -34.92 -15.19 -24.71
C TYR A 15 -34.33 -16.51 -24.16
N ILE A 16 -33.22 -16.97 -24.75
CA ILE A 16 -32.49 -18.15 -24.28
C ILE A 16 -31.35 -17.65 -23.38
N LYS A 17 -31.47 -17.89 -22.06
CA LYS A 17 -30.40 -17.61 -21.10
C LYS A 17 -29.13 -18.37 -21.50
N LYS A 18 -27.96 -17.77 -21.28
CA LYS A 18 -26.71 -18.50 -21.50
C LYS A 18 -26.62 -19.63 -20.46
N PRO A 19 -26.04 -20.79 -20.80
CA PRO A 19 -26.01 -21.95 -19.89
C PRO A 19 -25.41 -21.66 -18.50
N TRP A 20 -24.44 -20.74 -18.42
CA TRP A 20 -23.77 -20.32 -17.19
C TRP A 20 -24.48 -19.20 -16.41
N GLU A 21 -25.63 -18.71 -16.90
CA GLU A 21 -26.48 -17.72 -16.23
C GLU A 21 -27.63 -18.39 -15.43
N ILE A 22 -27.61 -19.72 -15.33
CA ILE A 22 -28.65 -20.50 -14.63
C ILE A 22 -28.31 -20.66 -13.15
N THR A 23 -27.03 -20.85 -12.81
CA THR A 23 -26.55 -21.09 -11.45
C THR A 23 -25.17 -20.49 -11.22
N GLY A 24 -24.89 -20.05 -9.99
CA GLY A 24 -23.60 -19.48 -9.59
C GLY A 24 -23.60 -17.96 -9.62
N PRO A 25 -22.44 -17.32 -9.39
CA PRO A 25 -22.36 -15.86 -9.22
C PRO A 25 -22.88 -15.08 -10.42
N CYS A 26 -22.73 -15.61 -11.63
CA CYS A 26 -23.23 -14.97 -12.86
C CYS A 26 -24.77 -14.99 -13.01
N ALA A 27 -25.49 -15.71 -12.14
CA ALA A 27 -26.95 -15.78 -12.11
C ALA A 27 -27.57 -14.84 -11.06
N ASP A 28 -26.76 -14.27 -10.17
CA ASP A 28 -27.23 -13.36 -9.12
C ASP A 28 -27.53 -11.97 -9.68
N PRO A 29 -28.62 -11.31 -9.27
CA PRO A 29 -28.99 -9.97 -9.76
C PRO A 29 -28.00 -8.87 -9.37
N GLU A 30 -27.17 -9.12 -8.34
CA GLU A 30 -26.13 -8.19 -7.89
C GLU A 30 -24.82 -8.32 -8.68
N TYR A 31 -24.68 -9.38 -9.48
CA TYR A 31 -23.47 -9.63 -10.26
C TYR A 31 -23.27 -8.57 -11.34
N LYS A 32 -22.09 -7.95 -11.33
CA LYS A 32 -21.68 -6.96 -12.33
C LYS A 32 -20.46 -7.47 -13.09
N SER A 33 -20.48 -7.30 -14.40
CA SER A 33 -19.33 -7.61 -15.25
C SER A 33 -18.15 -6.68 -14.94
N ALA A 34 -16.94 -7.24 -14.90
CA ALA A 34 -15.71 -6.47 -14.64
C ALA A 34 -15.29 -5.53 -15.77
N LEU A 35 -15.97 -5.54 -16.92
CA LEU A 35 -15.65 -4.74 -18.09
C LEU A 35 -16.49 -3.46 -18.10
N PRO A 36 -15.95 -2.33 -17.61
CA PRO A 36 -16.63 -1.04 -17.73
C PRO A 36 -16.69 -0.60 -19.19
N LEU A 37 -17.66 0.26 -19.52
CA LEU A 37 -17.66 0.97 -20.80
C LEU A 37 -16.46 1.90 -20.86
N ALA A 38 -15.94 2.13 -22.06
CA ALA A 38 -14.81 3.03 -22.29
C ALA A 38 -15.09 4.45 -21.77
N ALA A 39 -16.34 4.91 -21.86
CA ALA A 39 -16.77 6.21 -21.34
C ALA A 39 -16.75 6.30 -19.80
N ASP A 40 -17.02 5.18 -19.12
CA ASP A 40 -17.20 5.16 -17.66
C ASP A 40 -15.89 4.97 -16.90
N TYR A 41 -14.93 4.21 -17.46
CA TYR A 41 -13.68 3.88 -16.78
C TYR A 41 -12.74 5.08 -16.64
N ARG A 42 -12.62 5.87 -17.71
CA ARG A 42 -11.66 6.97 -17.80
C ARG A 42 -12.20 8.09 -18.69
N PRO A 43 -13.18 8.86 -18.21
CA PRO A 43 -13.78 9.94 -19.00
C PRO A 43 -12.76 11.03 -19.35
N PHE A 44 -11.79 11.26 -18.47
CA PHE A 44 -10.70 12.21 -18.69
C PHE A 44 -9.36 11.51 -18.90
N CYS A 45 -8.64 11.93 -19.95
CA CYS A 45 -7.26 11.51 -20.17
C CYS A 45 -6.38 11.86 -18.96
N PRO A 46 -5.28 11.12 -18.69
CA PRO A 46 -4.38 11.43 -17.57
C PRO A 46 -3.85 12.86 -17.58
N ALA A 47 -3.56 13.38 -18.78
CA ALA A 47 -3.05 14.72 -18.99
C ALA A 47 -4.16 15.80 -19.03
N THR A 48 -5.44 15.40 -18.98
CA THR A 48 -6.59 16.29 -18.96
C THR A 48 -7.18 16.24 -17.56
N GLU A 49 -6.60 17.01 -16.66
CA GLU A 49 -7.04 17.00 -15.27
C GLU A 49 -8.43 17.65 -15.14
N PRO A 50 -9.40 16.99 -14.48
CA PRO A 50 -10.72 17.58 -14.23
C PRO A 50 -10.66 18.74 -13.22
N ALA A 51 -9.62 18.76 -12.38
CA ALA A 51 -9.39 19.79 -11.39
C ALA A 51 -7.89 20.00 -11.21
N LYS A 52 -7.50 21.24 -10.90
CA LYS A 52 -6.10 21.58 -10.62
C LYS A 52 -5.68 20.99 -9.27
N ALA A 53 -4.75 20.04 -9.29
CA ALA A 53 -4.20 19.48 -8.06
C ALA A 53 -3.26 20.49 -7.36
N ILE A 54 -3.40 20.63 -6.04
CA ILE A 54 -2.46 21.35 -5.18
C ILE A 54 -1.79 20.31 -4.28
N VAL A 55 -0.56 19.94 -4.60
CA VAL A 55 0.21 18.95 -3.83
C VAL A 55 1.01 19.68 -2.75
N PRO A 56 0.74 19.48 -1.45
CA PRO A 56 1.49 20.12 -0.39
C PRO A 56 2.93 19.57 -0.34
N THR A 57 3.90 20.46 -0.21
CA THR A 57 5.33 20.10 -0.18
C THR A 57 5.95 20.16 1.22
N SER A 58 5.41 21.01 2.08
CA SER A 58 5.90 21.26 3.44
C SER A 58 4.74 21.37 4.40
N ASP A 59 4.96 20.97 5.65
CA ASP A 59 3.98 21.18 6.73
C ASP A 59 3.87 22.67 7.06
N PRO A 60 2.65 23.19 7.35
CA PRO A 60 2.42 24.62 7.60
C PRO A 60 3.31 25.23 8.68
N GLU A 61 3.62 24.46 9.73
CA GLU A 61 4.49 24.87 10.84
C GLU A 61 5.91 25.22 10.36
N THR A 62 6.38 24.53 9.33
CA THR A 62 7.75 24.65 8.80
C THR A 62 7.89 25.64 7.65
N VAL A 63 6.77 26.22 7.19
CA VAL A 63 6.74 27.22 6.12
C VAL A 63 7.32 28.55 6.62
N PHE A 64 6.92 28.96 7.84
CA PHE A 64 7.39 30.21 8.44
C PHE A 64 8.52 29.99 9.45
N ASP A 65 8.49 28.90 10.25
CA ASP A 65 9.62 28.54 11.11
C ASP A 65 10.64 27.69 10.33
N ILE A 66 11.53 28.37 9.61
CA ILE A 66 12.48 27.76 8.67
C ILE A 66 13.76 27.23 9.32
N LYS A 67 13.83 27.14 10.66
CA LYS A 67 15.02 26.66 11.36
C LYS A 67 15.35 25.23 10.92
N TYR A 68 16.47 25.08 10.21
CA TYR A 68 16.86 23.80 9.65
C TYR A 68 17.54 22.88 10.66
N PHE A 69 18.35 23.41 11.59
CA PHE A 69 19.17 22.59 12.50
C PHE A 69 18.35 21.72 13.45
N SER A 70 17.14 22.16 13.86
CA SER A 70 16.21 21.36 14.66
C SER A 70 15.57 20.23 13.85
N ARG A 71 15.42 20.41 12.54
CA ARG A 71 14.81 19.45 11.60
C ARG A 71 15.82 18.49 10.98
N ASP A 72 17.12 18.80 11.02
CA ASP A 72 18.18 18.03 10.36
C ASP A 72 18.41 16.66 11.03
N GLN A 73 17.59 15.69 10.65
CA GLN A 73 17.71 14.30 11.12
C GLN A 73 18.99 13.61 10.60
N ARG A 74 19.57 14.09 9.50
CA ARG A 74 20.75 13.45 8.90
C ARG A 74 21.99 13.64 9.79
N ARG A 75 22.13 14.84 10.36
CA ARG A 75 23.27 15.19 11.24
C ARG A 75 22.96 14.98 12.71
N ASN A 76 21.69 14.99 13.11
CA ASN A 76 21.25 14.73 14.48
C ASN A 76 21.32 13.24 14.85
N ARG A 77 22.51 12.66 14.68
CA ARG A 77 22.81 11.29 15.09
C ARG A 77 23.87 11.33 16.19
N PRO A 78 23.77 10.46 17.21
CA PRO A 78 24.79 10.39 18.23
C PRO A 78 26.15 10.08 17.60
N PRO A 79 27.24 10.69 18.08
CA PRO A 79 28.57 10.45 17.55
C PRO A 79 28.99 8.99 17.81
N ILE A 80 29.77 8.44 16.89
CA ILE A 80 30.30 7.08 17.02
C ILE A 80 31.27 7.05 18.20
N ARG A 81 30.92 6.28 19.24
CA ARG A 81 31.79 6.03 20.39
C ARG A 81 32.57 4.75 20.13
N ARG A 82 33.90 4.84 20.08
CA ARG A 82 34.81 3.69 19.94
C ARG A 82 35.48 3.41 21.27
N THR A 83 35.31 2.20 21.78
CA THR A 83 35.98 1.72 22.98
C THR A 83 36.85 0.51 22.63
N VAL A 84 38.08 0.48 23.13
CA VAL A 84 38.98 -0.67 22.99
C VAL A 84 38.82 -1.50 24.26
N LEU A 85 38.45 -2.77 24.11
CA LEU A 85 38.34 -3.71 25.21
C LEU A 85 39.57 -4.62 25.24
N LYS A 86 40.20 -4.73 26.40
CA LYS A 86 41.29 -5.69 26.64
C LYS A 86 40.71 -7.00 27.18
N LYS A 87 41.55 -8.02 27.26
CA LYS A 87 41.20 -9.33 27.83
C LYS A 87 40.59 -9.19 29.24
N ASP A 88 41.15 -8.31 30.07
CA ASP A 88 40.71 -8.08 31.45
C ASP A 88 39.28 -7.51 31.52
N ASP A 89 38.93 -6.59 30.62
CA ASP A 89 37.58 -6.01 30.54
C ASP A 89 36.53 -7.07 30.17
N ILE A 90 36.90 -7.98 29.28
CA ILE A 90 36.05 -9.09 28.83
C ILE A 90 35.88 -10.12 29.95
N LEU A 91 36.98 -10.50 30.62
CA LEU A 91 36.94 -11.39 31.78
C LEU A 91 36.03 -10.83 32.86
N LYS A 92 36.22 -9.56 33.24
CA LYS A 92 35.38 -8.89 34.23
C LYS A 92 33.91 -8.89 33.83
N LYS A 93 33.58 -8.55 32.58
CA LYS A 93 32.20 -8.57 32.08
C LYS A 93 31.58 -9.98 32.12
N THR A 94 32.37 -11.00 31.82
CA THR A 94 31.92 -12.40 31.80
C THR A 94 31.69 -12.92 33.21
N THR A 95 32.63 -12.66 34.12
CA THR A 95 32.49 -13.03 35.54
C THR A 95 31.28 -12.34 36.16
N MET A 96 31.09 -11.03 35.94
CA MET A 96 29.92 -10.30 36.45
C MET A 96 28.61 -10.90 35.94
N ARG A 97 28.55 -11.26 34.65
CA ARG A 97 27.37 -11.90 34.06
C ARG A 97 27.09 -13.28 34.66
N VAL A 98 28.13 -14.08 34.88
CA VAL A 98 27.99 -15.40 35.52
C VAL A 98 27.50 -15.25 36.95
N VAL A 99 28.01 -14.27 37.70
CA VAL A 99 27.56 -13.97 39.06
C VAL A 99 26.08 -13.56 39.07
N GLU A 100 25.64 -12.70 38.15
CA GLU A 100 24.23 -12.31 38.00
C GLU A 100 23.33 -13.53 37.72
N VAL A 101 23.75 -14.43 36.83
CA VAL A 101 23.00 -15.66 36.50
C VAL A 101 22.93 -16.63 37.67
N ILE A 102 24.01 -16.79 38.44
CA ILE A 102 24.02 -17.64 39.64
C ILE A 102 23.10 -17.05 40.72
N ALA A 103 23.16 -15.74 40.94
CA ALA A 103 22.32 -15.06 41.93
C ALA A 103 20.82 -15.11 41.57
N SER A 104 20.46 -15.11 40.28
CA SER A 104 19.07 -15.23 39.82
C SER A 104 18.52 -16.65 39.83
N ASN A 105 19.38 -17.68 39.89
CA ASN A 105 18.98 -19.10 40.00
C ASN A 105 18.92 -19.65 41.43
N GLN A 106 19.33 -18.86 42.44
CA GLN A 106 19.24 -19.23 43.86
C GLN A 106 17.96 -18.73 44.55
N VAL A 107 17.02 -18.17 43.78
CA VAL A 107 15.66 -17.78 44.19
C VAL A 107 14.66 -18.69 43.47
#